data_AF-A0A966W129-F1
#
_entry.id   AF-A0A966W129-F1
#
_cell.length_a   1.000
_cell.length_b   1.000
_cell.length_c   1.000
_cell.angle_alpha   90.00
_cell.angle_beta   90.00
_cell.angle_gamma   90.00
#
_symmetry.space_group_name_H-M   'P 1'
#
loop_
_entity.id
_entity.type
_entity.pdbx_description
1 polymer ?
#
loop_
_entity_poly.entity_id
_entity_poly.type
_entity_poly.pdbx_seq_one_letter_code
_entity_poly.pdbx_strand_id
1 'polypeptide(L)'
;MSQGIVSSADSDIVTSHAKVIVASSLGTMFEWYDFFLYGLLASNISAQFFSGVNETTGFIFALMAFAAGFAVRPFGALVFGRLGDMIGRKYTFLVTILIMGLSTAVVGMLPTYAQIGVAAPIILVSLRLLQGLALGGEYGGAATYVAEHAPPGKRGL
;
A
#
# COMPACT_ATOMS: atom_id res chain seq x y z
N MET A 1 45.67 -20.71 3.41
CA MET A 1 44.97 -19.88 4.42
C MET A 1 45.00 -18.44 3.93
N SER A 2 43.94 -17.97 3.28
CA SER A 2 43.77 -16.55 2.94
C SER A 2 42.34 -16.18 3.29
N GLN A 3 42.14 -15.78 4.54
CA GLN A 3 40.91 -15.12 4.95
C GLN A 3 41.00 -13.67 4.45
N GLY A 4 40.36 -13.41 3.31
CA GLY A 4 40.12 -12.06 2.83
C GLY A 4 39.18 -11.36 3.81
N ILE A 5 39.67 -10.26 4.36
CA ILE A 5 38.96 -9.34 5.23
C ILE A 5 37.71 -8.87 4.48
N VAL A 6 36.54 -9.42 4.83
CA VAL A 6 35.26 -8.81 4.49
C VAL A 6 35.21 -7.51 5.29
N SER A 7 35.42 -6.39 4.59
CA SER A 7 35.33 -5.04 5.15
C SER A 7 33.98 -4.86 5.83
N SER A 8 33.95 -4.29 7.05
CA SER A 8 32.72 -4.04 7.82
C SER A 8 31.67 -3.21 7.05
N ALA A 9 32.12 -2.41 6.08
CA ALA A 9 31.24 -1.70 5.17
C ALA A 9 30.40 -2.63 4.28
N ASP A 10 30.93 -3.80 3.91
CA ASP A 10 30.25 -4.78 3.05
C ASP A 10 29.17 -5.54 3.82
N SER A 11 29.39 -5.82 5.12
CA SER A 11 28.37 -6.39 5.99
C SER A 11 27.22 -5.41 6.29
N ASP A 12 27.51 -4.13 6.44
CA ASP A 12 26.49 -3.10 6.67
C ASP A 12 25.62 -2.86 5.42
N ILE A 13 26.23 -2.91 4.24
CA ILE A 13 25.53 -2.81 2.94
C ILE A 13 24.66 -4.05 2.72
N VAL A 14 25.17 -5.26 2.85
CA VAL A 14 24.39 -6.51 2.65
C VAL A 14 23.20 -6.59 3.63
N THR A 15 23.40 -6.19 4.89
CA THR A 15 22.32 -6.15 5.91
C THR A 15 21.25 -5.10 5.59
N SER A 16 21.66 -3.97 4.99
CA SER A 16 20.74 -2.93 4.51
C SER A 16 19.89 -3.41 3.33
N HIS A 17 20.50 -4.07 2.34
CA HIS A 17 19.77 -4.62 1.18
C HIS A 17 18.77 -5.70 1.60
N ALA A 18 19.17 -6.63 2.48
CA ALA A 18 18.25 -7.65 3.00
C ALA A 18 17.05 -7.05 3.75
N LYS A 19 17.27 -6.02 4.59
CA LYS A 19 16.19 -5.31 5.28
C LYS A 19 15.23 -4.61 4.32
N VAL A 20 15.76 -3.97 3.27
CA VAL A 20 14.93 -3.30 2.26
C VAL A 20 14.09 -4.32 1.49
N ILE A 21 14.67 -5.44 1.06
CA ILE A 21 13.95 -6.51 0.36
C ILE A 21 12.85 -7.09 1.26
N VAL A 22 13.15 -7.40 2.51
CA VAL A 22 12.14 -7.92 3.46
C VAL A 22 11.03 -6.90 3.69
N ALA A 23 11.37 -5.62 3.84
CA ALA A 23 10.37 -4.57 4.03
C ALA A 23 9.46 -4.43 2.79
N SER A 24 10.03 -4.43 1.57
CA SER A 24 9.28 -4.42 0.29
C SER A 24 8.37 -5.63 0.12
N SER A 25 8.85 -6.83 0.46
CA SER A 25 8.04 -8.05 0.40
C SER A 25 6.88 -8.02 1.40
N LEU A 26 7.12 -7.51 2.62
CA LEU A 26 6.07 -7.37 3.63
C LEU A 26 5.02 -6.33 3.22
N GLY A 27 5.43 -5.17 2.67
CA GLY A 27 4.51 -4.16 2.14
C GLY A 27 3.58 -4.74 1.07
N THR A 28 4.17 -5.46 0.11
CA THR A 28 3.42 -6.17 -0.95
C THR A 28 2.47 -7.21 -0.37
N MET A 29 2.90 -8.01 0.61
CA MET A 29 2.03 -9.00 1.26
C MET A 29 0.84 -8.34 1.98
N PHE A 30 1.09 -7.27 2.73
CA PHE A 30 0.04 -6.54 3.46
C PHE A 30 -0.99 -5.91 2.52
N GLU A 31 -0.54 -5.42 1.36
CA GLU A 31 -1.46 -4.93 0.35
C GLU A 31 -2.40 -6.03 -0.15
N TRP A 32 -1.84 -7.16 -0.62
CA TRP A 32 -2.65 -8.25 -1.14
C TRP A 32 -3.61 -8.75 -0.06
N TYR A 33 -3.13 -8.83 1.18
CA TYR A 33 -3.95 -9.18 2.33
C TYR A 33 -5.14 -8.22 2.52
N ASP A 34 -4.92 -6.90 2.57
CA ASP A 34 -6.00 -5.92 2.73
C ASP A 34 -6.97 -5.92 1.53
N PHE A 35 -6.44 -6.08 0.31
CA PHE A 35 -7.26 -6.18 -0.90
C PHE A 35 -8.22 -7.38 -0.84
N PHE A 36 -7.71 -8.56 -0.50
CA PHE A 36 -8.54 -9.75 -0.34
C PHE A 36 -9.52 -9.60 0.82
N LEU A 37 -9.06 -9.05 1.95
CA LEU A 37 -9.90 -8.86 3.13
C LEU A 37 -11.08 -7.92 2.84
N TYR A 38 -10.85 -6.81 2.12
CA TYR A 38 -11.94 -5.93 1.71
C TYR A 38 -12.93 -6.63 0.78
N GLY A 39 -12.44 -7.39 -0.21
CA GLY A 39 -13.29 -8.14 -1.12
C GLY A 39 -14.16 -9.18 -0.39
N LEU A 40 -13.58 -9.93 0.55
CA LEU A 40 -14.29 -10.89 1.39
C LEU A 40 -15.33 -10.23 2.30
N LEU A 41 -15.01 -9.05 2.82
CA LEU A 41 -15.88 -8.29 3.71
C LEU A 41 -16.82 -7.33 2.97
N ALA A 42 -16.85 -7.31 1.63
CA ALA A 42 -17.62 -6.33 0.87
C ALA A 42 -19.11 -6.29 1.24
N SER A 43 -19.72 -7.44 1.50
CA SER A 43 -21.11 -7.55 1.98
C SER A 43 -21.30 -6.92 3.38
N ASN A 44 -20.35 -7.16 4.29
CA ASN A 44 -20.35 -6.57 5.63
C ASN A 44 -20.11 -5.06 5.57
N ILE A 45 -19.18 -4.61 4.74
CA ILE A 45 -18.87 -3.19 4.54
C ILE A 45 -20.08 -2.45 3.97
N SER A 46 -20.76 -3.06 2.99
CA SER A 46 -22.04 -2.54 2.47
C SER A 46 -23.06 -2.35 3.60
N ALA A 47 -23.31 -3.40 4.39
CA ALA A 47 -24.30 -3.37 5.46
C ALA A 47 -23.97 -2.37 6.58
N GLN A 48 -22.68 -2.15 6.89
CA GLN A 48 -22.27 -1.29 8.00
C GLN A 48 -22.05 0.17 7.61
N PHE A 49 -21.54 0.43 6.40
CA PHE A 49 -21.12 1.78 5.98
C PHE A 49 -22.03 2.38 4.91
N PHE A 50 -22.79 1.58 4.17
CA PHE A 50 -23.65 2.04 3.07
C PHE A 50 -25.13 1.71 3.28
N SER A 51 -25.60 1.57 4.52
CA SER A 51 -26.99 1.22 4.86
C SER A 51 -28.03 2.33 4.64
N GLY A 52 -27.61 3.54 4.23
CA GLY A 52 -28.52 4.64 3.87
C GLY A 52 -29.24 4.48 2.53
N VAL A 53 -28.99 3.39 1.80
CA VAL A 53 -29.59 3.06 0.50
C VAL A 53 -30.07 1.61 0.50
N ASN A 54 -30.77 1.17 -0.55
CA ASN A 54 -31.12 -0.25 -0.70
C ASN A 54 -29.86 -1.14 -0.78
N GLU A 55 -30.01 -2.41 -0.41
CA GLU A 55 -28.90 -3.36 -0.28
C GLU A 55 -28.05 -3.48 -1.56
N THR A 56 -28.70 -3.54 -2.72
CA THR A 56 -28.01 -3.64 -4.02
C THR A 56 -27.16 -2.40 -4.28
N THR A 57 -27.71 -1.21 -4.06
CA THR A 57 -26.97 0.06 -4.23
C THR A 57 -25.83 0.17 -3.22
N GLY A 58 -26.04 -0.23 -1.96
CA GLY A 58 -25.00 -0.25 -0.94
C GLY A 58 -23.83 -1.17 -1.32
N PHE A 59 -24.14 -2.33 -1.87
CA PHE A 59 -23.12 -3.27 -2.31
C PHE A 59 -22.33 -2.73 -3.52
N ILE A 60 -23.03 -2.12 -4.48
CA ILE A 60 -22.38 -1.41 -5.60
C ILE A 60 -21.47 -0.30 -5.07
N PHE A 61 -21.90 0.45 -4.06
CA PHE A 61 -21.07 1.51 -3.47
C PHE A 61 -19.81 0.96 -2.78
N ALA A 62 -19.93 -0.16 -2.06
CA ALA A 62 -18.77 -0.84 -1.48
C ALA A 62 -17.77 -1.30 -2.57
N LEU A 63 -18.26 -1.82 -3.69
CA LEU A 63 -17.43 -2.19 -4.85
C LEU A 63 -16.83 -0.97 -5.57
N MET A 64 -17.58 0.13 -5.69
CA MET A 64 -17.04 1.36 -6.26
C MET A 64 -15.97 1.99 -5.39
N ALA A 65 -16.13 1.98 -4.06
CA ALA A 65 -15.09 2.42 -3.13
C ALA A 65 -13.80 1.60 -3.30
N PHE A 66 -13.94 0.29 -3.51
CA PHE A 66 -12.83 -0.60 -3.83
C PHE A 66 -12.17 -0.22 -5.16
N ALA A 67 -12.95 -0.11 -6.23
CA ALA A 67 -12.47 0.25 -7.56
C ALA A 67 -11.81 1.64 -7.59
N ALA A 68 -12.34 2.60 -6.83
CA ALA A 68 -11.79 3.95 -6.73
C ALA A 68 -10.38 3.94 -6.13
N GLY A 69 -10.12 3.08 -5.14
CA GLY A 69 -8.77 2.86 -4.61
C GLY A 69 -7.78 2.38 -5.68
N PHE A 70 -8.22 1.59 -6.67
CA PHE A 70 -7.39 1.20 -7.81
C PHE A 70 -7.21 2.35 -8.81
N ALA A 71 -8.28 3.08 -9.09
CA ALA A 71 -8.27 4.17 -10.06
C ALA A 71 -7.28 5.28 -9.68
N VAL A 72 -7.00 5.48 -8.38
CA VAL A 72 -6.06 6.51 -7.92
C VAL A 72 -4.59 6.07 -7.93
N ARG A 73 -4.29 4.77 -8.09
CA ARG A 73 -2.90 4.24 -8.08
C ARG A 73 -1.97 4.94 -9.09
N PRO A 74 -2.36 5.22 -10.34
CA PRO A 74 -1.48 5.93 -11.28
C PRO A 74 -1.06 7.32 -10.76
N PHE A 75 -1.95 8.02 -10.06
CA PHE A 75 -1.64 9.31 -9.45
C PHE A 75 -0.68 9.15 -8.27
N GLY A 76 -0.88 8.10 -7.48
CA GLY A 76 0.04 7.68 -6.44
C GLY A 76 1.45 7.43 -6.97
N ALA A 77 1.55 6.70 -8.08
CA ALA A 77 2.83 6.42 -8.75
C ALA A 77 3.56 7.69 -9.18
N LEU A 78 2.83 8.67 -9.73
CA LEU A 78 3.40 9.95 -10.12
C LEU A 78 3.90 10.76 -8.92
N VAL A 79 3.09 10.87 -7.86
CA VAL A 79 3.41 11.69 -6.68
C VAL A 79 4.54 11.07 -5.87
N PHE A 80 4.36 9.82 -5.44
CA PHE A 80 5.33 9.14 -4.59
C PHE A 80 6.53 8.64 -5.38
N GLY A 81 6.41 8.37 -6.69
CA GLY A 81 7.57 8.10 -7.54
C GLY A 81 8.51 9.30 -7.58
N ARG A 82 7.98 10.50 -7.89
CA ARG A 82 8.77 11.74 -7.88
C ARG A 82 9.34 12.05 -6.48
N LEU A 83 8.56 11.85 -5.43
CA LEU A 83 9.03 12.04 -4.05
C LEU A 83 10.19 11.09 -3.71
N GLY A 84 10.11 9.85 -4.19
CA GLY A 84 11.15 8.83 -4.07
C GLY A 84 12.46 9.26 -4.73
N ASP A 85 12.39 9.85 -5.92
CA ASP A 85 13.58 10.33 -6.64
C ASP A 85 14.18 11.59 -6.02
N MET A 86 13.37 12.44 -5.36
CA MET A 86 13.83 13.69 -4.76
C MET A 86 14.37 13.54 -3.32
N ILE A 87 13.70 12.76 -2.48
CA ILE A 87 13.96 12.67 -1.03
C ILE A 87 14.61 11.32 -0.66
N GLY A 88 14.51 10.33 -1.55
CA GLY A 88 15.06 8.99 -1.38
C GLY A 88 13.98 7.92 -1.32
N ARG A 89 14.22 6.82 -2.04
CA ARG A 89 13.27 5.72 -2.21
C ARG A 89 12.94 5.01 -0.89
N LYS A 90 13.92 4.80 -0.01
CA LYS A 90 13.72 4.17 1.31
C LYS A 90 12.76 4.97 2.21
N TYR A 91 12.93 6.30 2.25
CA TYR A 91 12.08 7.14 3.09
C TYR A 91 10.65 7.18 2.57
N THR A 92 10.50 7.38 1.25
CA THR A 92 9.19 7.41 0.60
C THR A 92 8.45 6.08 0.77
N PHE A 93 9.15 4.96 0.66
CA PHE A 93 8.61 3.63 0.92
C PHE A 93 8.07 3.46 2.36
N LEU A 94 8.81 3.94 3.37
CA LEU A 94 8.32 3.91 4.76
C LEU A 94 7.08 4.78 4.95
N VAL A 95 7.03 5.95 4.28
CA VAL A 95 5.86 6.84 4.31
C VAL A 95 4.64 6.16 3.70
N THR A 96 4.76 5.49 2.55
CA THR A 96 3.63 4.80 1.92
C THR A 96 3.12 3.66 2.78
N ILE A 97 4.00 2.84 3.36
CA ILE A 97 3.62 1.78 4.31
C ILE A 97 2.88 2.35 5.52
N LEU A 98 3.37 3.46 6.09
CA LEU A 98 2.72 4.09 7.24
C LEU A 98 1.33 4.62 6.89
N ILE A 99 1.18 5.29 5.74
CA ILE A 99 -0.11 5.77 5.26
C ILE A 99 -1.08 4.60 5.11
N MET A 100 -0.63 3.50 4.50
CA MET A 100 -1.46 2.30 4.33
C MET A 100 -1.87 1.70 5.67
N GLY A 101 -0.90 1.40 6.55
CA GLY A 101 -1.16 0.76 7.83
C GLY A 101 -2.05 1.60 8.75
N LEU A 102 -1.83 2.92 8.79
CA LEU A 102 -2.69 3.83 9.54
C LEU A 102 -4.10 3.88 8.94
N SER A 103 -4.23 3.93 7.61
CA SER A 103 -5.54 3.94 6.95
C SER A 103 -6.33 2.68 7.27
N THR A 104 -5.70 1.50 7.18
CA THR A 104 -6.34 0.22 7.54
C THR A 104 -6.71 0.15 9.02
N ALA A 105 -5.84 0.62 9.91
CA ALA A 105 -6.13 0.67 11.34
C ALA A 105 -7.35 1.57 11.64
N VAL A 106 -7.42 2.75 11.02
CA VAL A 106 -8.55 3.67 11.19
C VAL A 106 -9.84 3.08 10.62
N VAL A 107 -9.80 2.38 9.48
CA VAL A 107 -10.96 1.65 8.94
C VAL A 107 -11.49 0.64 9.96
N GLY A 108 -10.61 -0.10 10.66
CA GLY A 108 -11.00 -1.06 11.69
C GLY A 108 -11.65 -0.43 12.93
N MET A 109 -11.39 0.85 13.20
CA MET A 109 -11.98 1.61 14.31
C MET A 109 -13.13 2.52 13.86
N LEU A 110 -13.49 2.49 12.57
CA LEU A 110 -14.41 3.45 11.99
C LEU A 110 -15.83 3.19 12.49
N PRO A 111 -16.53 4.19 13.07
CA PRO A 111 -17.92 4.04 13.48
C PRO A 111 -18.84 3.81 12.27
N THR A 112 -19.93 3.09 12.50
CA THR A 112 -20.83 2.64 11.44
C THR A 112 -21.77 3.76 10.98
N TYR A 113 -22.47 3.53 9.87
CA TYR A 113 -23.49 4.45 9.37
C TYR A 113 -24.58 4.74 10.41
N ALA A 114 -24.93 3.76 11.25
CA ALA A 114 -25.90 3.96 12.33
C ALA A 114 -25.42 4.97 13.39
N GLN A 115 -24.11 5.15 13.56
CA GLN A 115 -23.53 6.03 14.59
C GLN A 115 -23.26 7.44 14.08
N ILE A 116 -22.73 7.58 12.86
CA ILE A 116 -22.30 8.89 12.32
C ILE A 116 -22.91 9.23 10.94
N GLY A 117 -23.85 8.41 10.46
CA GLY A 117 -24.54 8.63 9.20
C GLY A 117 -23.61 8.64 7.98
N VAL A 118 -23.86 9.57 7.07
CA VAL A 118 -23.15 9.72 5.78
C VAL A 118 -21.64 9.99 5.96
N ALA A 119 -21.20 10.46 7.13
CA ALA A 119 -19.77 10.62 7.40
C ALA A 119 -19.01 9.28 7.36
N ALA A 120 -19.64 8.16 7.75
CA ALA A 120 -18.99 6.85 7.77
C ALA A 120 -18.51 6.40 6.38
N PRO A 121 -19.37 6.35 5.34
CA PRO A 121 -18.92 5.97 4.00
C PRO A 121 -17.97 7.00 3.38
N ILE A 122 -18.11 8.29 3.68
CA ILE A 122 -17.18 9.33 3.18
C ILE A 122 -15.77 9.09 3.72
N ILE A 123 -15.64 8.84 5.03
CA ILE A 123 -14.34 8.57 5.65
C ILE A 123 -13.77 7.26 5.12
N LEU A 124 -14.59 6.19 5.04
CA LEU A 124 -14.18 4.90 4.48
C LEU A 124 -13.61 5.06 3.05
N VAL A 125 -14.34 5.76 2.17
CA VAL A 125 -13.89 6.01 0.79
C VAL A 125 -12.61 6.84 0.78
N SER A 126 -12.52 7.88 1.60
CA SER A 126 -11.32 8.73 1.68
C SER A 126 -10.09 7.95 2.09
N LEU A 127 -10.21 7.09 3.10
CA LEU A 127 -9.13 6.19 3.54
C LEU A 127 -8.74 5.21 2.43
N ARG A 128 -9.71 4.68 1.67
CA ARG A 128 -9.46 3.82 0.52
C ARG A 128 -8.69 4.53 -0.60
N LEU A 129 -9.02 5.79 -0.87
CA LEU A 129 -8.29 6.61 -1.83
C LEU A 129 -6.86 6.90 -1.36
N LEU A 130 -6.68 7.26 -0.08
CA LEU A 130 -5.35 7.50 0.49
C LEU A 130 -4.46 6.26 0.41
N GLN A 131 -5.02 5.09 0.74
CA GLN A 131 -4.32 3.82 0.65
C GLN A 131 -3.97 3.47 -0.81
N GLY A 132 -4.91 3.67 -1.74
CA GLY A 132 -4.67 3.50 -3.18
C GLY A 132 -3.57 4.41 -3.74
N LEU A 133 -3.51 5.66 -3.28
CA LEU A 133 -2.45 6.61 -3.63
C LEU A 133 -1.09 6.15 -3.09
N ALA A 134 -1.01 5.75 -1.82
CA ALA A 134 0.24 5.26 -1.24
C ALA A 134 0.78 4.03 -2.00
N LEU A 135 -0.10 3.11 -2.37
CA LEU A 135 0.22 1.89 -3.11
C LEU A 135 0.76 2.16 -4.52
N GLY A 136 0.25 3.20 -5.19
CA GLY A 136 0.73 3.60 -6.51
C GLY A 136 2.24 3.88 -6.53
N GLY A 137 2.76 4.50 -5.47
CA GLY A 137 4.17 4.85 -5.33
C GLY A 137 5.11 3.67 -5.14
N GLU A 138 4.63 2.64 -4.44
CA GLU A 138 5.45 1.53 -3.95
C GLU A 138 5.91 0.60 -5.08
N TYR A 139 4.99 0.18 -5.95
CA TYR A 139 5.30 -0.72 -7.07
C TYR A 139 6.25 -0.11 -8.09
N GLY A 140 6.06 1.17 -8.42
CA GLY A 140 6.91 1.87 -9.37
C GLY A 140 8.36 1.93 -8.88
N GLY A 141 8.56 2.44 -7.65
CA GLY A 141 9.89 2.59 -7.08
C GLY A 141 10.62 1.27 -6.82
N ALA A 142 9.91 0.22 -6.39
CA ALA A 142 10.49 -1.10 -6.15
C ALA A 142 10.92 -1.79 -7.45
N ALA A 143 10.07 -1.78 -8.48
CA ALA A 143 10.41 -2.38 -9.78
C ALA A 143 11.60 -1.68 -10.43
N THR A 144 11.68 -0.34 -10.36
CA THR A 144 12.84 0.39 -10.91
C THR A 144 14.10 0.18 -10.07
N TYR A 145 14.00 0.14 -8.74
CA TYR A 145 15.16 -0.08 -7.86
C TYR A 145 15.81 -1.45 -8.09
N VAL A 146 14.98 -2.49 -8.19
CA VAL A 146 15.44 -3.85 -8.51
C VAL A 146 16.04 -3.90 -9.92
N ALA A 147 15.41 -3.27 -10.92
CA ALA A 147 15.93 -3.23 -12.29
C ALA A 147 17.27 -2.49 -12.40
N GLU A 148 17.47 -1.43 -11.61
CA GLU A 148 18.69 -0.63 -11.55
C GLU A 148 19.85 -1.35 -10.84
N HIS A 149 19.55 -2.17 -9.82
CA HIS A 149 20.58 -2.86 -9.01
C HIS A 149 20.77 -4.34 -9.38
N ALA A 150 20.01 -4.85 -10.34
CA ALA A 150 20.18 -6.22 -10.83
C ALA A 150 21.39 -6.36 -11.78
N PRO A 151 22.20 -7.44 -11.65
CA PRO A 151 23.32 -7.71 -12.56
C PRO A 151 22.86 -7.76 -14.04
N PRO A 152 23.74 -7.39 -14.99
CA PRO A 152 23.43 -7.51 -16.42
C PRO A 152 22.94 -8.92 -16.75
N GLY A 153 21.77 -9.02 -17.40
CA GLY A 153 21.17 -10.30 -17.80
C GLY A 153 20.33 -11.03 -16.72
N LYS A 154 20.17 -10.48 -15.51
CA LYS A 154 19.35 -11.06 -14.43
C LYS A 154 18.19 -10.17 -13.95
N ARG A 155 17.76 -9.22 -14.78
CA ARG A 155 16.75 -8.19 -14.42
C ARG A 155 15.32 -8.73 -14.22
N GLY A 156 15.06 -10.00 -14.48
CA GLY A 156 13.72 -10.63 -14.39
C GLY A 156 13.66 -11.91 -13.54
N LEU A 157 14.67 -12.15 -12.70
CA LEU A 157 14.68 -13.21 -11.68
C LEU A 157 14.36 -12.59 -10.31
#